data_AF-A0A2G2VXF6-F1
#
_entry.id   AF-A0A2G2VXF6-F1
#
_cell.length_a   1.000
_cell.length_b   1.000
_cell.length_c   1.000
_cell.angle_alpha   90.00
_cell.angle_beta   90.00
_cell.angle_gamma   90.00
#
_symmetry.space_group_name_H-M   'P 1'
#
loop_
_entity.id
_entity.type
_entity.pdbx_description
1 polymer ?
#
loop_
_entity_poly.entity_id
_entity_poly.type
_entity_poly.pdbx_seq_one_letter_code
_entity_poly.pdbx_strand_id
1 'polypeptide(L)'
;MTTCFKKNRKKLGHVSAIYGHIGKHRNHFGGHGNVGGMPYYQHRQALVLGKGVLPENQASMVKAKLILKNAKKKIKENGGAIVLTA
;
A
#
# COMPACT_ATOMS: atom_id res chain seq x y z
N MET A 1 26.27 18.85 -12.26
CA MET A 1 26.76 17.61 -12.92
C MET A 1 26.84 17.86 -14.41
N THR A 2 28.01 17.66 -15.02
CA THR A 2 28.22 17.89 -16.46
C THR A 2 27.44 16.88 -17.31
N THR A 3 27.04 17.30 -18.52
CA THR A 3 26.15 16.52 -19.40
C THR A 3 26.79 15.23 -19.92
N CYS A 4 28.13 15.15 -19.96
CA CYS A 4 28.89 14.02 -20.49
C CYS A 4 28.73 12.74 -19.67
N PHE A 5 28.56 12.83 -18.35
CA PHE A 5 28.43 11.66 -17.48
C PHE A 5 26.98 11.17 -17.30
N LYS A 6 26.01 11.77 -17.99
CA LYS A 6 24.60 11.39 -17.88
C LYS A 6 24.34 10.01 -18.46
N LYS A 7 23.56 9.19 -17.75
CA LYS A 7 23.15 7.85 -18.19
C LYS A 7 22.50 7.86 -19.58
N ASN A 8 21.75 8.91 -19.93
CA ASN A 8 21.13 9.05 -21.26
C ASN A 8 22.16 9.09 -22.41
N ARG A 9 23.38 9.62 -22.19
CA ARG A 9 24.42 9.63 -23.24
C ARG A 9 24.93 8.22 -23.55
N LYS A 10 24.97 7.33 -22.54
CA LYS A 10 25.34 5.93 -22.72
C LYS A 10 24.25 5.10 -23.41
N LYS A 11 23.01 5.60 -23.45
CA LYS A 11 21.87 4.92 -24.07
C LYS A 11 21.54 5.45 -25.48
N LEU A 12 22.31 6.39 -26.01
CA LEU A 12 22.15 6.82 -27.40
C LEU A 12 22.25 5.61 -28.33
N GLY A 13 21.34 5.51 -29.30
CA GLY A 13 21.22 4.35 -30.19
C GLY A 13 20.34 3.20 -29.68
N HIS A 14 19.95 3.18 -28.41
CA HIS A 14 19.01 2.17 -27.90
C HIS A 14 17.56 2.61 -28.14
N VAL A 15 16.79 1.83 -28.89
CA VAL A 15 15.43 2.14 -29.37
C VAL A 15 14.48 2.64 -28.27
N SER A 16 14.52 2.04 -27.08
CA SER A 16 13.64 2.41 -25.96
C SER A 16 14.37 3.04 -24.79
N ALA A 17 15.64 3.43 -24.95
CA ALA A 17 16.50 3.93 -23.86
C ALA A 17 16.42 3.06 -22.57
N ILE A 18 16.25 1.74 -22.75
CA ILE A 18 16.15 0.73 -21.68
C ILE A 18 14.90 0.90 -20.79
N TYR A 19 13.83 1.53 -21.29
CA TYR A 19 12.52 1.61 -20.63
C TYR A 19 11.55 0.50 -21.05
N GLY A 20 12.00 -0.43 -21.90
CA GLY A 20 11.22 -1.57 -22.37
C GLY A 20 10.27 -1.22 -23.53
N HIS A 21 10.14 -2.12 -24.50
CA HIS A 21 9.36 -1.89 -25.71
C HIS A 21 7.83 -2.02 -25.48
N ILE A 22 7.42 -2.94 -24.60
CA ILE A 22 6.01 -3.27 -24.35
C ILE A 22 5.35 -2.25 -23.40
N GLY A 23 5.95 -2.03 -22.23
CA GLY A 23 5.39 -1.12 -21.22
C GLY A 23 5.45 0.36 -21.61
N LYS A 24 6.51 0.74 -22.36
CA LYS A 24 6.91 2.10 -22.74
C LYS A 24 7.06 3.04 -21.52
N HIS A 25 7.82 4.12 -21.69
CA HIS A 25 7.92 5.13 -20.65
C HIS A 25 6.60 5.92 -20.57
N ARG A 26 5.92 5.87 -19.42
CA ARG A 26 4.72 6.65 -19.12
C ARG A 26 5.04 7.60 -17.98
N ASN A 27 4.68 8.87 -18.12
CA ASN A 27 5.06 9.90 -17.14
C ASN A 27 4.52 9.62 -15.73
N HIS A 28 3.31 9.02 -15.63
CA HIS A 28 2.69 8.65 -14.36
C HIS A 28 1.78 7.43 -14.55
N PHE A 29 2.26 6.21 -14.25
CA PHE A 29 1.46 4.99 -14.42
C PHE A 29 0.39 4.77 -13.33
N GLY A 30 0.47 5.52 -12.21
CA GLY A 30 -0.40 5.33 -11.04
C GLY A 30 -0.90 6.64 -10.41
N GLY A 31 -0.97 7.72 -11.18
CA GLY A 31 -1.40 9.04 -10.70
C GLY A 31 -0.24 10.00 -10.36
N HIS A 32 -0.61 11.19 -9.90
CA HIS A 32 0.31 12.31 -9.65
C HIS A 32 0.32 12.64 -8.15
N GLY A 33 1.48 12.98 -7.56
CA GLY A 33 1.56 13.30 -6.12
C GLY A 33 1.11 12.16 -5.18
N ASN A 34 0.59 12.50 -3.99
CA ASN A 34 0.13 11.53 -2.97
C ASN A 34 -1.27 10.94 -3.24
N VAL A 35 -1.72 10.89 -4.49
CA VAL A 35 -3.12 10.54 -4.85
C VAL A 35 -3.38 9.02 -4.77
N GLY A 36 -2.36 8.19 -4.52
CA GLY A 36 -2.46 6.74 -4.31
C GLY A 36 -2.64 6.30 -2.85
N GLY A 37 -3.19 7.15 -1.99
CA GLY A 37 -3.43 6.83 -0.58
C GLY A 37 -4.30 5.57 -0.40
N MET A 38 -3.68 4.51 0.12
CA MET A 38 -4.26 3.23 0.55
C MET A 38 -4.91 2.37 -0.56
N PRO A 39 -4.17 1.46 -1.22
CA PRO A 39 -4.79 0.37 -1.94
C PRO A 39 -5.56 -0.49 -0.93
N TYR A 40 -6.84 -0.73 -1.22
CA TYR A 40 -7.77 -1.56 -0.47
C TYR A 40 -7.07 -2.74 0.22
N TYR A 41 -7.12 -2.73 1.56
CA TYR A 41 -6.67 -3.80 2.43
C TYR A 41 -7.30 -5.14 2.02
N GLN A 42 -6.67 -5.86 1.10
CA GLN A 42 -6.78 -7.32 0.98
C GLN A 42 -5.53 -7.99 1.54
N HIS A 43 -4.92 -7.40 2.56
CA HIS A 43 -4.04 -8.17 3.42
C HIS A 43 -4.90 -9.14 4.23
N ARG A 44 -4.88 -10.42 3.86
CA ARG A 44 -5.25 -11.53 4.75
C ARG A 44 -4.38 -11.44 6.00
N GLN A 45 -4.83 -10.72 7.01
CA GLN A 45 -4.14 -10.64 8.29
C GLN A 45 -4.49 -11.90 9.08
N ALA A 46 -3.54 -12.84 9.13
CA ALA A 46 -3.67 -14.03 9.99
C ALA A 46 -3.77 -13.65 11.48
N LEU A 47 -3.23 -12.49 11.87
CA LEU A 47 -3.18 -11.99 13.25
C LEU A 47 -3.47 -10.49 13.32
N VAL A 48 -4.42 -10.09 14.17
CA VAL A 48 -4.72 -8.69 14.48
C VAL A 48 -4.06 -8.31 15.80
N LEU A 49 -3.11 -7.37 15.70
CA LEU A 49 -2.38 -6.80 16.83
C LEU A 49 -3.01 -5.47 17.26
N GLY A 50 -3.03 -5.21 18.57
CA GLY A 50 -3.63 -3.99 19.14
C GLY A 50 -2.72 -2.75 19.10
N LYS A 51 -1.75 -2.70 18.19
CA LYS A 51 -0.79 -1.60 18.05
C LYS A 51 -1.41 -0.47 17.22
N GLY A 52 -1.21 0.78 17.65
CA GLY A 52 -1.77 1.96 17.01
C GLY A 52 -3.08 2.46 17.62
N VAL A 53 -3.56 3.57 17.07
CA VAL A 53 -4.80 4.25 17.43
C VAL A 53 -5.82 3.98 16.33
N LEU A 54 -7.03 3.59 16.72
CA LEU A 54 -8.14 3.42 15.77
C LEU A 54 -8.79 4.78 15.53
N PRO A 55 -9.21 5.09 14.29
CA PRO A 55 -9.90 6.34 14.00
C PRO A 55 -11.18 6.45 14.85
N GLU A 56 -11.33 7.58 15.52
CA GLU A 56 -12.47 7.89 16.38
C GLU A 56 -13.73 8.09 15.50
N ASN A 57 -14.87 7.56 15.96
CA ASN A 57 -16.17 7.56 15.25
C ASN A 57 -16.25 6.73 13.95
N GLN A 58 -15.28 5.86 13.68
CA GLN A 58 -15.35 4.91 12.56
C GLN A 58 -15.51 3.48 13.07
N ALA A 59 -16.74 2.96 13.01
CA ALA A 59 -16.99 1.54 13.24
C ALA A 59 -16.39 0.72 12.09
N SER A 60 -15.54 -0.26 12.42
CA SER A 60 -14.91 -1.14 11.44
C SER A 60 -15.24 -2.60 11.71
N MET A 61 -15.44 -3.37 10.63
CA MET A 61 -15.59 -4.81 10.69
C MET A 61 -14.26 -5.48 10.36
N VAL A 62 -13.73 -6.27 11.28
CA VAL A 62 -12.45 -6.95 11.14
C VAL A 62 -12.66 -8.45 10.90
N LYS A 63 -12.17 -8.95 9.75
CA LYS A 63 -12.11 -10.39 9.44
C LYS A 63 -10.71 -10.92 9.71
N ALA A 64 -10.55 -11.81 10.68
CA ALA A 64 -9.24 -12.34 11.06
C ALA A 64 -9.31 -13.76 11.63
N LYS A 65 -8.16 -14.45 11.61
CA LYS A 65 -8.02 -15.79 12.17
C LYS A 65 -7.67 -15.79 13.66
N LEU A 66 -6.74 -14.91 14.07
CA LEU A 66 -6.32 -14.76 15.46
C LEU A 66 -6.36 -13.28 15.89
N ILE A 67 -6.87 -13.00 17.10
CA ILE A 67 -6.98 -11.63 17.64
C ILE A 67 -6.49 -11.59 19.10
N LEU A 68 -5.61 -10.63 19.39
CA LEU A 68 -5.13 -10.38 20.75
C LEU A 68 -6.18 -9.66 21.61
N LYS A 69 -6.21 -9.94 22.92
CA LYS A 69 -7.15 -9.33 23.90
C LYS A 69 -7.19 -7.79 23.80
N ASN A 70 -6.03 -7.15 23.65
CA ASN A 70 -5.92 -5.69 23.56
C ASN A 70 -6.56 -5.14 22.29
N ALA A 71 -6.44 -5.85 21.15
CA ALA A 71 -7.10 -5.46 19.91
C ALA A 71 -8.63 -5.65 20.01
N LYS A 72 -9.07 -6.76 20.61
CA LYS A 72 -10.49 -7.05 20.82
C LYS A 72 -11.17 -5.97 21.68
N LYS A 73 -10.51 -5.53 22.76
CA LYS A 73 -11.00 -4.46 23.62
C LYS A 73 -11.18 -3.15 22.83
N LYS A 74 -10.14 -2.71 22.11
CA LYS A 74 -10.17 -1.50 21.29
C LYS A 74 -11.25 -1.51 20.20
N ILE A 75 -11.39 -2.62 19.47
CA ILE A 75 -12.40 -2.73 18.40
C ILE A 75 -13.81 -2.65 19.00
N LYS A 76 -14.05 -3.28 20.16
CA LYS A 76 -15.35 -3.25 20.84
C LYS A 76 -15.68 -1.88 21.43
N GLU A 77 -14.71 -1.20 22.02
CA GLU A 77 -14.86 0.17 22.55
C GLU A 77 -15.19 1.18 21.43
N ASN A 78 -14.59 1.01 20.25
CA ASN A 78 -14.91 1.81 19.07
C ASN A 78 -16.23 1.42 18.36
N GLY A 79 -16.99 0.46 18.91
CA GLY A 79 -18.26 0.01 18.32
C GLY A 79 -18.10 -0.87 17.07
N GLY A 80 -16.91 -1.41 16.82
CA GLY A 80 -16.61 -2.31 15.71
C GLY A 80 -17.00 -3.77 15.98
N ALA A 81 -17.06 -4.55 14.90
CA ALA A 81 -17.43 -5.98 14.93
C ALA A 81 -16.27 -6.86 14.46
N ILE A 82 -16.18 -8.08 15.02
CA ILE A 82 -15.14 -9.06 14.70
C ILE A 82 -15.79 -10.30 14.10
N VAL A 83 -15.29 -10.75 12.95
CA VAL A 83 -15.67 -12.01 12.30
C VAL A 83 -14.46 -12.93 12.25
N LEU A 84 -14.54 -14.05 12.97
CA LEU A 84 -13.49 -15.07 12.96
C LEU A 84 -13.56 -15.86 11.66
N THR A 85 -12.42 -15.98 10.98
CA THR A 85 -12.28 -16.77 9.75
C THR A 85 -11.35 -17.94 10.02
N ALA A 86 -11.67 -19.12 9.47
CA ALA A 86 -10.87 -20.34 9.61
C ALA A 86 -9.53 -20.29 8.83
#